data_AF-A0A814T7E0-F1
#
_entry.id   AF-A0A814T7E0-F1
#
_cell.length_a   1.000
_cell.length_b   1.000
_cell.length_c   1.000
_cell.angle_alpha   90.00
_cell.angle_beta   90.00
_cell.angle_gamma   90.00
#
_symmetry.space_group_name_H-M   'P 1'
#
loop_
_entity.id
_entity.type
_entity.pdbx_description
1 polymer ?
#
loop_
_entity_poly.entity_id
_entity_poly.type
_entity_poly.pdbx_seq_one_letter_code
_entity_poly.pdbx_strand_id
1 'polypeptide(L)'
;MGFFIRHLHQYIEKLYNEQQQSSAKATAPFTVFRGQGFSVENFDKMKQTKGGLMSFNNFLSTSENRQVSVKFAREGASKNPSMIGILFIMTIDPAICFKSSIPYVDVGKDGYFKGNEAEILFTTHTIFRIDQIKQMQDDHTNTLWEVKLTLVGNDNHELNVLTAHLRQEINWTTGWSRLGGILIQLGEPAKAEQLYQILLEKASSDEDRAEYSHQLGQVYDDMGEYSKALSSYERSLEIWKIALPPNHPDFAQSYNNIGSVYNNMGEYSKALSSYEQSLEIRKIALPPDHPDFAQSYNNIGLMYNNMGEYSKALSSYEQSLEIWKVALPPNHPDLATSYNNIGLVYNNMGEYSKALSSYQRSLEIRKIALPPNHPGFAESYNNIGLVYNDIGEYSKALSSYERSLEIWKVALPPNHPDLATSYNNIGSVYDNMGEYSKALSSVEKDTTNIDNLVQWNSNNRLFTSSSSRRLEHI
;
A
#
# COMPACT_ATOMS: atom_id res chain seq x y z
N MET A 1 -2.86 7.05 -3.11
CA MET A 1 -3.34 7.13 -4.52
C MET A 1 -4.86 7.10 -4.70
N GLY A 2 -5.67 6.53 -3.78
CA GLY A 2 -7.13 6.38 -3.98
C GLY A 2 -7.96 7.68 -4.04
N PHE A 3 -7.53 8.75 -3.38
CA PHE A 3 -8.27 10.03 -3.33
C PHE A 3 -8.36 10.72 -4.70
N PHE A 4 -7.29 10.67 -5.50
CA PHE A 4 -7.24 11.29 -6.84
C PHE A 4 -8.09 10.56 -7.88
N ILE A 5 -8.21 9.22 -7.77
CA ILE A 5 -8.94 8.40 -8.74
C ILE A 5 -10.45 8.62 -8.63
N ARG A 6 -10.98 8.69 -7.40
CA ARG A 6 -12.42 8.93 -7.17
C ARG A 6 -12.85 10.31 -7.69
N HIS A 7 -12.04 11.34 -7.45
CA HIS A 7 -12.34 12.70 -7.89
C HIS A 7 -12.34 12.82 -9.41
N LEU A 8 -11.37 12.19 -10.09
CA LEU A 8 -11.32 12.19 -11.56
C LEU A 8 -12.50 11.42 -12.17
N HIS A 9 -12.91 10.30 -11.57
CA HIS A 9 -14.10 9.55 -12.01
C HIS A 9 -15.37 10.41 -11.92
N GLN A 10 -15.61 11.05 -10.76
CA GLN A 10 -16.75 11.94 -10.56
C GLN A 10 -16.73 13.15 -11.49
N TYR A 11 -15.53 13.66 -11.81
CA TYR A 11 -15.37 14.76 -12.76
C TYR A 11 -15.75 14.35 -14.19
N ILE A 12 -15.28 13.18 -14.66
CA ILE A 12 -15.65 12.64 -15.98
C ILE A 12 -17.16 12.41 -16.06
N GLU A 13 -17.78 11.84 -15.03
CA GLU A 13 -19.22 11.58 -14.98
C GLU A 13 -20.03 12.89 -15.02
N LYS A 14 -19.60 13.91 -14.27
CA LYS A 14 -20.23 15.23 -14.28
C LYS A 14 -20.19 15.86 -15.68
N LEU A 15 -19.01 15.92 -16.29
CA LEU A 15 -18.85 16.53 -17.62
C LEU A 15 -19.57 15.74 -18.72
N TYR A 16 -19.59 14.41 -18.64
CA TYR A 16 -20.36 13.57 -19.56
C TYR A 16 -21.85 13.95 -19.56
N ASN A 17 -22.43 14.13 -18.37
CA ASN A 17 -23.83 14.55 -18.24
C ASN A 17 -24.07 15.97 -18.80
N GLU A 18 -23.13 16.90 -18.63
CA GLU A 18 -23.20 18.26 -19.18
C GLU A 18 -23.07 18.29 -20.72
N GLN A 19 -22.17 17.48 -21.29
CA GLN A 19 -21.97 17.37 -22.75
C GLN A 19 -23.14 16.66 -23.46
N GLN A 20 -23.78 15.70 -22.79
CA GLN A 20 -24.99 15.02 -23.29
C GLN A 20 -26.23 15.93 -23.31
N GLN A 21 -26.28 16.97 -22.47
CA GLN A 21 -27.37 17.95 -22.44
C GLN A 21 -27.20 19.07 -23.47
N SER A 22 -25.95 19.40 -23.85
CA SER A 22 -25.61 20.53 -24.70
C SER A 22 -25.41 20.18 -26.18
N SER A 23 -25.04 18.94 -26.50
CA SER A 23 -24.96 18.45 -27.89
C SER A 23 -26.26 17.73 -28.28
N ALA A 24 -26.77 17.96 -29.49
CA ALA A 24 -27.79 17.09 -30.07
C ALA A 24 -27.21 15.67 -30.09
N LYS A 25 -27.74 14.76 -29.25
CA LYS A 25 -27.26 13.39 -29.02
C LYS A 25 -26.45 12.88 -30.20
N ALA A 26 -25.13 12.79 -30.06
CA ALA A 26 -24.30 12.17 -31.08
C ALA A 26 -24.74 10.69 -31.19
N THR A 27 -25.52 10.37 -32.22
CA THR A 27 -26.06 9.02 -32.44
C THR A 27 -25.19 8.17 -33.35
N ALA A 28 -24.16 8.75 -33.96
CA ALA A 28 -23.28 8.06 -34.88
C ALA A 28 -22.07 7.48 -34.12
N PRO A 29 -21.70 6.20 -34.36
CA PRO A 29 -20.46 5.64 -33.86
C PRO A 29 -19.24 6.43 -34.37
N PHE A 30 -18.24 6.61 -33.52
CA PHE A 30 -16.98 7.27 -33.84
C PHE A 30 -15.79 6.39 -33.48
N THR A 31 -14.61 6.70 -34.01
CA THR A 31 -13.39 5.90 -33.78
C THR A 31 -12.37 6.72 -33.02
N VAL A 32 -11.83 6.13 -31.96
CA VAL A 32 -10.72 6.70 -31.20
C VAL A 32 -9.52 5.76 -31.22
N PHE A 33 -8.34 6.34 -31.07
CA PHE A 33 -7.05 5.68 -31.18
C PHE A 33 -6.27 5.84 -29.88
N ARG A 34 -5.46 4.84 -29.56
CA ARG A 34 -4.47 4.93 -28.48
C ARG A 34 -3.19 4.19 -28.86
N GLY A 35 -2.07 4.89 -28.78
CA GLY A 35 -0.75 4.29 -28.91
C GLY A 35 -0.13 3.99 -27.56
N GLN A 36 0.44 2.80 -27.39
CA GLN A 36 1.23 2.48 -26.21
C GLN A 36 2.24 1.37 -26.46
N GLY A 37 3.29 1.35 -25.65
CA GLY A 37 4.26 0.25 -25.62
C GLY A 37 3.75 -0.92 -24.79
N PHE A 38 4.01 -2.14 -25.25
CA PHE A 38 3.67 -3.40 -24.57
C PHE A 38 4.91 -4.29 -24.47
N SER A 39 5.06 -5.03 -23.37
CA SER A 39 6.09 -6.08 -23.32
C SER A 39 5.71 -7.23 -24.25
N VAL A 40 6.71 -7.90 -24.83
CA VAL A 40 6.49 -9.07 -25.70
C VAL A 40 5.65 -10.14 -25.00
N GLU A 41 5.93 -10.42 -23.72
CA GLU A 41 5.17 -11.41 -22.94
C GLU A 41 3.68 -11.06 -22.83
N ASN A 42 3.35 -9.81 -22.49
CA ASN A 42 1.96 -9.38 -22.36
C ASN A 42 1.25 -9.34 -23.71
N PHE A 43 1.97 -9.05 -24.78
CA PHE A 43 1.42 -9.09 -26.12
C PHE A 43 1.13 -10.50 -26.61
N ASP A 44 2.03 -11.45 -26.36
CA ASP A 44 1.80 -12.84 -26.76
C ASP A 44 0.62 -13.46 -26.01
N LYS A 45 0.42 -13.09 -24.73
CA LYS A 45 -0.82 -13.38 -24.00
C LYS A 45 -2.05 -12.78 -24.70
N MET A 46 -1.98 -11.51 -25.12
CA MET A 46 -3.07 -10.85 -25.87
C MET A 46 -3.37 -11.52 -27.22
N LYS A 47 -2.36 -12.02 -27.94
CA LYS A 47 -2.59 -12.78 -29.19
C LYS A 47 -3.33 -14.08 -28.94
N GLN A 48 -3.02 -14.78 -27.85
CA GLN A 48 -3.68 -16.03 -27.46
C GLN A 48 -5.14 -15.81 -27.05
N THR A 49 -5.50 -14.60 -26.62
CA THR A 49 -6.85 -14.24 -26.21
C THR A 49 -7.66 -13.51 -27.29
N LYS A 50 -7.35 -13.71 -28.57
CA LYS A 50 -8.13 -13.15 -29.68
C LYS A 50 -9.62 -13.55 -29.55
N GLY A 51 -10.51 -12.56 -29.62
CA GLY A 51 -11.95 -12.73 -29.37
C GLY A 51 -12.35 -12.57 -27.90
N GLY A 52 -11.39 -12.51 -26.97
CA GLY A 52 -11.62 -12.29 -25.55
C GLY A 52 -11.86 -10.83 -25.17
N LEU A 53 -12.09 -10.60 -23.88
CA LEU A 53 -12.32 -9.28 -23.28
C LEU A 53 -11.02 -8.69 -22.74
N MET A 54 -10.88 -7.37 -22.86
CA MET A 54 -9.76 -6.58 -22.35
C MET A 54 -10.31 -5.35 -21.64
N SER A 55 -9.75 -5.02 -20.48
CA SER A 55 -10.00 -3.75 -19.79
C SER A 55 -8.71 -2.97 -19.62
N PHE A 56 -8.86 -1.65 -19.48
CA PHE A 56 -7.76 -0.79 -19.07
C PHE A 56 -7.87 -0.52 -17.57
N ASN A 57 -6.85 -0.91 -16.81
CA ASN A 57 -6.81 -0.78 -15.35
C ASN A 57 -6.65 0.68 -14.86
N ASN A 58 -6.40 1.60 -15.80
CA ASN A 58 -6.27 3.04 -15.55
C ASN A 58 -7.24 3.81 -16.45
N PHE A 59 -7.39 5.12 -16.20
CA PHE A 59 -8.12 6.01 -17.11
C PHE A 59 -7.60 5.87 -18.54
N LEU A 60 -8.54 5.69 -19.46
CA LEU A 60 -8.25 5.48 -20.85
C LEU A 60 -8.36 6.83 -21.57
N SER A 61 -7.21 7.48 -21.76
CA SER A 61 -7.06 8.61 -22.69
C SER A 61 -6.83 8.10 -24.11
N THR A 62 -7.54 8.71 -25.05
CA THR A 62 -7.58 8.36 -26.48
C THR A 62 -7.70 9.62 -27.33
N SER A 63 -7.40 9.49 -28.62
CA SER A 63 -7.43 10.58 -29.58
C SER A 63 -8.25 10.20 -30.80
N GLU A 64 -8.98 11.14 -31.39
CA GLU A 64 -9.59 10.93 -32.72
C GLU A 64 -8.55 10.96 -33.86
N ASN A 65 -7.34 11.47 -33.59
CA ASN A 65 -6.26 11.54 -34.56
C ASN A 65 -5.37 10.29 -34.52
N ARG A 66 -5.51 9.44 -35.53
CA ARG A 66 -4.70 8.22 -35.70
C ARG A 66 -3.19 8.50 -35.67
N GLN A 67 -2.73 9.58 -36.28
CA GLN A 67 -1.29 9.86 -36.42
C GLN A 67 -0.63 10.18 -35.09
N VAL A 68 -1.35 10.86 -34.19
CA VAL A 68 -0.85 11.14 -32.84
C VAL A 68 -0.67 9.85 -32.07
N SER A 69 -1.66 8.95 -32.12
CA SER A 69 -1.57 7.64 -31.48
C SER A 69 -0.48 6.75 -32.07
N VAL A 70 -0.25 6.78 -33.39
CA VAL A 70 0.87 6.05 -34.01
C VAL A 70 2.22 6.53 -33.48
N LYS A 71 2.38 7.84 -33.24
CA LYS A 71 3.59 8.40 -32.64
C LYS A 71 3.82 7.84 -31.23
N PHE A 72 2.80 7.80 -30.38
CA PHE A 72 2.91 7.21 -29.04
C PHE A 72 3.21 5.70 -29.06
N ALA A 73 2.65 4.95 -30.02
CA ALA A 73 2.95 3.53 -30.18
C ALA A 73 4.43 3.32 -30.55
N ARG A 74 4.97 4.13 -31.47
CA ARG A 74 6.40 4.11 -31.87
C ARG A 74 7.32 4.47 -30.72
N GLU A 75 7.01 5.55 -30.00
CA GLU A 75 7.78 5.95 -28.81
C GLU A 75 7.79 4.83 -27.77
N GLY A 76 6.66 4.17 -27.55
CA GLY A 76 6.54 3.01 -26.66
C GLY A 76 7.46 1.85 -27.05
N ALA A 77 7.54 1.52 -28.35
CA ALA A 77 8.42 0.47 -28.88
C ALA A 77 9.91 0.84 -28.76
N SER A 78 10.25 2.11 -28.97
CA SER A 78 11.65 2.57 -28.96
C SER A 78 12.32 2.60 -27.57
N LYS A 79 11.55 2.44 -26.49
CA LYS A 79 12.06 2.52 -25.11
C LYS A 79 12.97 1.35 -24.73
N ASN A 80 12.77 0.15 -25.28
CA ASN A 80 13.58 -1.04 -25.00
C ASN A 80 13.37 -2.11 -26.10
N PRO A 81 14.40 -2.87 -26.52
CA PRO A 81 14.28 -4.02 -27.44
C PRO A 81 13.20 -5.06 -27.09
N SER A 82 12.77 -5.18 -25.83
CA SER A 82 11.71 -6.10 -25.39
C SER A 82 10.29 -5.51 -25.43
N MET A 83 10.13 -4.34 -26.04
CA MET A 83 8.86 -3.64 -26.18
C MET A 83 8.39 -3.62 -27.63
N ILE A 84 7.09 -3.71 -27.81
CA ILE A 84 6.43 -3.52 -29.10
C ILE A 84 5.45 -2.35 -29.00
N GLY A 85 5.20 -1.70 -30.12
CA GLY A 85 4.23 -0.61 -30.20
C GLY A 85 2.88 -1.13 -30.63
N ILE A 86 1.84 -0.83 -29.86
CA ILE A 86 0.47 -1.20 -30.20
C ILE A 86 -0.34 0.07 -30.45
N LEU A 87 -0.99 0.10 -31.61
CA LEU A 87 -2.07 1.02 -31.93
C LEU A 87 -3.41 0.33 -31.67
N PHE A 88 -4.08 0.73 -30.60
CA PHE A 88 -5.47 0.36 -30.36
C PHE A 88 -6.40 1.23 -31.19
N ILE A 89 -7.31 0.59 -31.91
CA ILE A 89 -8.34 1.22 -32.74
C ILE A 89 -9.68 0.84 -32.13
N MET A 90 -10.34 1.78 -31.48
CA MET A 90 -11.55 1.55 -30.71
C MET A 90 -12.75 2.19 -31.41
N THR A 91 -13.75 1.38 -31.75
CA THR A 91 -15.04 1.91 -32.23
C THR A 91 -15.98 2.12 -31.05
N ILE A 92 -16.41 3.36 -30.86
CA ILE A 92 -17.26 3.80 -29.75
C ILE A 92 -18.66 4.03 -30.28
N ASP A 93 -19.62 3.28 -29.74
CA ASP A 93 -21.04 3.47 -30.00
C ASP A 93 -21.67 4.22 -28.81
N PRO A 94 -22.07 5.49 -28.97
CA PRO A 94 -22.72 6.27 -27.93
C PRO A 94 -23.97 5.61 -27.33
N ALA A 95 -24.70 4.78 -28.10
CA ALA A 95 -25.88 4.09 -27.61
C ALA A 95 -25.51 3.00 -26.59
N ILE A 96 -24.39 2.30 -26.80
CA ILE A 96 -23.86 1.31 -25.86
C ILE A 96 -23.39 2.00 -24.58
N CYS A 97 -22.67 3.13 -24.71
CA CYS A 97 -22.22 3.93 -23.57
C CYS A 97 -23.39 4.39 -22.71
N PHE A 98 -24.46 4.89 -23.35
CA PHE A 98 -25.66 5.33 -22.65
C PHE A 98 -26.38 4.18 -21.93
N LYS A 99 -26.60 3.05 -22.62
CA LYS A 99 -27.31 1.90 -22.03
C LYS A 99 -26.52 1.22 -20.91
N SER A 100 -25.19 1.24 -21.00
CA SER A 100 -24.30 0.55 -20.07
C SER A 100 -23.72 1.46 -18.99
N SER A 101 -24.16 2.73 -18.93
CA SER A 101 -23.64 3.74 -17.99
C SER A 101 -22.11 3.83 -18.02
N ILE A 102 -21.51 3.92 -19.21
CA ILE A 102 -20.06 4.08 -19.40
C ILE A 102 -19.79 5.56 -19.73
N PRO A 103 -19.37 6.39 -18.75
CA PRO A 103 -19.12 7.79 -19.00
C PRO A 103 -17.84 7.99 -19.80
N TYR A 104 -17.89 8.88 -20.79
CA TYR A 104 -16.72 9.36 -21.52
C TYR A 104 -16.83 10.87 -21.71
N VAL A 105 -15.71 11.56 -21.93
CA VAL A 105 -15.72 13.02 -22.07
C VAL A 105 -14.69 13.45 -23.11
N ASP A 106 -15.08 14.38 -23.98
CA ASP A 106 -14.12 15.12 -24.80
C ASP A 106 -13.54 16.27 -23.97
N VAL A 107 -12.26 16.17 -23.63
CA VAL A 107 -11.52 17.19 -22.90
C VAL A 107 -10.63 18.03 -23.81
N GLY A 108 -10.78 17.98 -25.13
CA GLY A 108 -9.88 18.65 -26.06
C GLY A 108 -9.56 20.11 -25.71
N LYS A 109 -10.52 20.86 -25.14
CA LYS A 109 -10.32 22.26 -24.69
C LYS A 109 -9.49 22.40 -23.40
N ASP A 110 -9.64 21.48 -22.46
CA ASP A 110 -9.03 21.49 -21.12
C ASP A 110 -7.82 20.52 -21.01
N GLY A 111 -7.60 19.73 -22.05
CA GLY A 111 -6.57 18.71 -22.14
C GLY A 111 -5.17 19.27 -22.43
N TYR A 112 -4.18 18.38 -22.42
CA TYR A 112 -2.77 18.74 -22.59
C TYR A 112 -2.51 19.54 -23.89
N PHE A 113 -3.28 19.24 -24.94
CA PHE A 113 -3.14 19.84 -26.27
C PHE A 113 -3.96 21.13 -26.50
N LYS A 114 -4.62 21.67 -25.46
CA LYS A 114 -5.28 23.00 -25.44
C LYS A 114 -6.10 23.33 -26.70
N GLY A 115 -6.93 22.40 -27.15
CA GLY A 115 -7.87 22.57 -28.28
C GLY A 115 -7.34 22.16 -29.65
N ASN A 116 -6.06 21.76 -29.76
CA ASN A 116 -5.47 21.32 -31.03
C ASN A 116 -5.72 19.82 -31.33
N GLU A 117 -6.26 19.07 -30.37
CA GLU A 117 -6.56 17.65 -30.49
C GLU A 117 -7.80 17.30 -29.66
N ALA A 118 -8.70 16.48 -30.22
CA ALA A 118 -9.82 15.91 -29.50
C ALA A 118 -9.31 14.73 -28.64
N GLU A 119 -9.22 14.95 -27.33
CA GLU A 119 -8.82 13.95 -26.35
C GLU A 119 -10.06 13.39 -25.66
N ILE A 120 -10.35 12.12 -25.89
CA ILE A 120 -11.50 11.43 -25.30
C ILE A 120 -11.03 10.60 -24.12
N LEU A 121 -11.55 10.90 -22.93
CA LEU A 121 -11.28 10.17 -21.69
C LEU A 121 -12.44 9.25 -21.32
N PHE A 122 -12.13 8.02 -20.94
CA PHE A 122 -13.09 7.07 -20.37
C PHE A 122 -12.78 6.79 -18.90
N THR A 123 -13.82 6.46 -18.13
CA THR A 123 -13.66 5.98 -16.76
C THR A 123 -12.91 4.65 -16.69
N THR A 124 -12.34 4.36 -15.53
CA THR A 124 -11.71 3.07 -15.23
C THR A 124 -12.67 1.92 -15.47
N HIS A 125 -12.14 0.74 -15.83
CA HIS A 125 -12.90 -0.50 -16.07
C HIS A 125 -13.77 -0.51 -17.33
N THR A 126 -13.50 0.35 -18.31
CA THR A 126 -14.12 0.21 -19.64
C THR A 126 -13.62 -1.07 -20.31
N ILE A 127 -14.54 -1.89 -20.81
CA ILE A 127 -14.26 -3.24 -21.34
C ILE A 127 -14.44 -3.23 -22.87
N PHE A 128 -13.48 -3.84 -23.55
CA PHE A 128 -13.44 -3.98 -25.00
C PHE A 128 -13.28 -5.46 -25.39
N ARG A 129 -13.83 -5.83 -26.54
CA ARG A 129 -13.55 -7.11 -27.19
C ARG A 129 -12.40 -6.95 -28.18
N ILE A 130 -11.47 -7.89 -28.17
CA ILE A 130 -10.37 -7.95 -29.13
C ILE A 130 -10.86 -8.60 -30.42
N ASP A 131 -11.14 -7.80 -31.45
CA ASP A 131 -11.67 -8.32 -32.73
C ASP A 131 -10.56 -8.83 -33.63
N GLN A 132 -9.52 -8.02 -33.81
CA GLN A 132 -8.51 -8.26 -34.83
C GLN A 132 -7.17 -7.71 -34.38
N ILE A 133 -6.12 -8.53 -34.56
CA ILE A 133 -4.73 -8.15 -34.34
C ILE A 133 -4.03 -8.29 -35.70
N LYS A 134 -3.42 -7.21 -36.20
CA LYS A 134 -2.67 -7.20 -37.46
C LYS A 134 -1.35 -6.46 -37.29
N GLN A 135 -0.34 -6.89 -38.02
CA GLN A 135 0.93 -6.18 -38.09
C GLN A 135 0.81 -5.01 -39.07
N MET A 136 1.42 -3.87 -38.75
CA MET A 136 1.44 -2.72 -39.65
C MET A 136 2.41 -2.98 -40.80
N GLN A 137 1.93 -2.93 -42.04
CA GLN A 137 2.72 -3.26 -43.24
C GLN A 137 3.80 -2.22 -43.58
N ASP A 138 3.72 -1.03 -43.01
CA ASP A 138 4.56 0.13 -43.34
C ASP A 138 5.70 0.36 -42.32
N ASP A 139 6.02 -0.65 -41.51
CA ASP A 139 7.03 -0.56 -40.45
C ASP A 139 8.30 -1.37 -40.80
N HIS A 140 9.39 -0.66 -41.07
CA HIS A 140 10.72 -1.25 -41.31
C HIS A 140 11.26 -2.04 -40.10
N THR A 141 10.68 -1.88 -38.91
CA THR A 141 11.17 -2.48 -37.66
C THR A 141 10.39 -3.71 -37.18
N ASN A 142 9.29 -4.08 -37.84
CA ASN A 142 8.38 -5.18 -37.41
C ASN A 142 7.85 -5.05 -35.96
N THR A 143 7.92 -3.87 -35.35
CA THR A 143 7.58 -3.68 -33.93
C THR A 143 6.18 -3.10 -33.72
N LEU A 144 5.50 -2.66 -34.79
CA LEU A 144 4.18 -2.02 -34.73
C LEU A 144 3.02 -2.94 -35.11
N TRP A 145 1.99 -2.93 -34.26
CA TRP A 145 0.79 -3.75 -34.41
C TRP A 145 -0.48 -2.92 -34.22
N GLU A 146 -1.51 -3.24 -34.99
CA GLU A 146 -2.86 -2.71 -34.85
C GLU A 146 -3.74 -3.74 -34.13
N VAL A 147 -4.44 -3.26 -33.09
CA VAL A 147 -5.43 -4.04 -32.36
C VAL A 147 -6.76 -3.34 -32.46
N LYS A 148 -7.70 -3.94 -33.20
CA LYS A 148 -9.08 -3.45 -33.30
C LYS A 148 -9.87 -3.93 -32.10
N LEU A 149 -10.49 -2.97 -31.42
CA LEU A 149 -11.29 -3.14 -30.23
C LEU A 149 -12.71 -2.62 -30.48
N THR A 150 -13.70 -3.39 -30.04
CA THR A 150 -15.10 -2.96 -30.00
C THR A 150 -15.54 -2.79 -28.56
N LEU A 151 -16.17 -1.65 -28.24
CA LEU A 151 -16.69 -1.39 -26.90
C LEU A 151 -17.79 -2.41 -26.56
N VAL A 152 -17.70 -2.99 -25.37
CA VAL A 152 -18.66 -3.99 -24.89
C VAL A 152 -19.52 -3.40 -23.78
N GLY A 153 -20.84 -3.42 -23.99
CA GLY A 153 -21.82 -3.01 -22.99
C GLY A 153 -22.21 -4.12 -22.00
N ASN A 154 -22.95 -3.73 -20.96
CA ASN A 154 -23.38 -4.62 -19.87
C ASN A 154 -24.35 -5.74 -20.32
N ASP A 155 -24.96 -5.61 -21.51
CA ASP A 155 -25.85 -6.64 -22.06
C ASP A 155 -25.10 -7.84 -22.65
N ASN A 156 -23.77 -7.80 -22.73
CA ASN A 156 -23.00 -8.87 -23.34
C ASN A 156 -23.05 -10.15 -22.47
N HIS A 157 -23.45 -11.27 -23.09
CA HIS A 157 -23.56 -12.56 -22.41
C HIS A 157 -22.24 -13.02 -21.76
N GLU A 158 -21.10 -12.85 -22.42
CA GLU A 158 -19.79 -13.20 -21.85
C GLU A 158 -19.42 -12.31 -20.67
N LEU A 159 -19.75 -11.02 -20.73
CA LEU A 159 -19.53 -10.11 -19.61
C LEU A 159 -20.45 -10.45 -18.44
N ASN A 160 -21.68 -10.87 -18.71
CA ASN A 160 -22.61 -11.36 -17.69
C ASN A 160 -22.14 -12.68 -17.07
N VAL A 161 -21.57 -13.60 -17.86
CA VAL A 161 -20.97 -14.84 -17.36
C VAL A 161 -19.73 -14.54 -16.51
N LEU A 162 -18.85 -13.65 -16.97
CA LEU A 162 -17.68 -13.21 -16.21
C LEU A 162 -18.07 -12.50 -14.91
N THR A 163 -19.05 -11.60 -14.97
CA THR A 163 -19.58 -10.88 -13.80
C THR A 163 -20.29 -11.84 -12.86
N ALA A 164 -21.01 -12.83 -13.37
CA ALA A 164 -21.61 -13.89 -12.56
C ALA A 164 -20.55 -14.78 -11.92
N HIS A 165 -19.44 -15.06 -12.61
CA HIS A 165 -18.32 -15.81 -12.07
C HIS A 165 -17.58 -15.03 -10.97
N LEU A 166 -17.30 -13.74 -11.19
CA LEU A 166 -16.75 -12.83 -10.18
C LEU A 166 -17.71 -12.68 -8.99
N ARG A 167 -19.03 -12.57 -9.24
CA ARG A 167 -20.04 -12.55 -8.18
C ARG A 167 -20.12 -13.89 -7.45
N GLN A 168 -19.91 -15.01 -8.12
CA GLN A 168 -19.79 -16.32 -7.50
C GLN A 168 -18.53 -16.41 -6.65
N GLU A 169 -17.39 -15.89 -7.10
CA GLU A 169 -16.16 -15.78 -6.30
C GLU A 169 -16.36 -14.91 -5.05
N ILE A 170 -17.16 -13.85 -5.14
CA ILE A 170 -17.50 -12.97 -4.00
C ILE A 170 -18.60 -13.58 -3.10
N ASN A 171 -19.40 -14.51 -3.61
CA ASN A 171 -20.51 -15.14 -2.88
C ASN A 171 -20.06 -16.15 -1.82
N TRP A 172 -18.81 -16.59 -1.84
CA TRP A 172 -18.26 -17.47 -0.81
C TRP A 172 -17.79 -16.67 0.40
N THR A 173 -17.68 -17.35 1.55
CA THR A 173 -17.17 -16.81 2.83
C THR A 173 -15.83 -16.07 2.67
N THR A 174 -14.98 -16.56 1.78
CA THR A 174 -13.68 -15.97 1.42
C THR A 174 -13.79 -14.61 0.72
N GLY A 175 -14.85 -14.35 -0.06
CA GLY A 175 -15.07 -13.07 -0.75
C GLY A 175 -15.42 -11.95 0.22
N TRP A 176 -16.29 -12.24 1.19
CA TRP A 176 -16.67 -11.29 2.23
C TRP A 176 -15.54 -11.04 3.24
N SER A 177 -14.77 -12.08 3.60
CA SER A 177 -13.56 -11.90 4.42
C SER A 177 -12.54 -10.99 3.73
N ARG A 178 -12.29 -11.19 2.43
CA ARG A 178 -11.43 -10.28 1.64
C ARG A 178 -11.94 -8.84 1.64
N LEU A 179 -13.27 -8.63 1.52
CA LEU A 179 -13.85 -7.29 1.61
C LEU A 179 -13.57 -6.67 2.98
N GLY A 180 -13.71 -7.42 4.08
CA GLY A 180 -13.35 -6.97 5.41
C GLY A 180 -11.90 -6.52 5.52
N GLY A 181 -10.95 -7.34 5.03
CA GLY A 181 -9.54 -6.97 4.97
C GLY A 181 -9.26 -5.72 4.14
N ILE A 182 -9.96 -5.53 3.01
CA ILE A 182 -9.85 -4.31 2.20
C ILE A 182 -10.39 -3.09 2.95
N LEU A 183 -11.52 -3.22 3.65
CA LEU A 183 -12.10 -2.13 4.45
C LEU A 183 -11.13 -1.66 5.54
N ILE A 184 -10.42 -2.58 6.19
CA ILE A 184 -9.34 -2.25 7.12
C ILE A 184 -8.23 -1.44 6.42
N GLN A 185 -7.72 -1.94 5.29
CA GLN A 185 -6.67 -1.25 4.53
C GLN A 185 -7.08 0.14 4.02
N LEU A 186 -8.38 0.35 3.78
CA LEU A 186 -8.94 1.63 3.37
C LEU A 186 -9.19 2.59 4.56
N GLY A 187 -8.88 2.19 5.79
CA GLY A 187 -9.10 2.99 6.98
C GLY A 187 -10.57 3.08 7.39
N GLU A 188 -11.38 2.07 7.04
CA GLU A 188 -12.79 1.96 7.41
C GLU A 188 -13.05 0.79 8.40
N PRO A 189 -12.34 0.71 9.54
CA PRO A 189 -12.42 -0.45 10.44
C PRO A 189 -13.82 -0.65 11.02
N ALA A 190 -14.60 0.42 11.21
CA ALA A 190 -15.98 0.33 11.71
C ALA A 190 -16.92 -0.43 10.75
N LYS A 191 -16.68 -0.33 9.43
CA LYS A 191 -17.45 -1.11 8.45
C LYS A 191 -16.97 -2.56 8.40
N ALA A 192 -15.66 -2.78 8.55
CA ALA A 192 -15.10 -4.12 8.67
C ALA A 192 -15.67 -4.85 9.91
N GLU A 193 -15.76 -4.17 11.05
CA GLU A 193 -16.37 -4.68 12.27
C GLU A 193 -17.81 -5.14 12.03
N GLN A 194 -18.66 -4.25 11.49
CA GLN A 194 -20.06 -4.57 11.19
C GLN A 194 -20.18 -5.77 10.24
N LEU A 195 -19.33 -5.82 9.21
CA LEU A 195 -19.31 -6.92 8.26
C LEU A 195 -18.97 -8.24 8.95
N TYR A 196 -17.89 -8.30 9.72
CA TYR A 196 -17.48 -9.54 10.38
C TYR A 196 -18.43 -9.96 11.50
N GLN A 197 -19.10 -9.04 12.17
CA GLN A 197 -20.19 -9.36 13.11
C GLN A 197 -21.36 -10.06 12.37
N ILE A 198 -21.80 -9.54 11.22
CA ILE A 198 -22.84 -10.17 10.40
C ILE A 198 -22.40 -11.55 9.89
N LEU A 199 -21.15 -11.69 9.46
CA LEU A 199 -20.60 -12.97 9.00
C LEU A 199 -20.53 -13.99 10.14
N LEU A 200 -20.13 -13.55 11.35
CA LEU A 200 -20.09 -14.39 12.54
C LEU A 200 -21.48 -14.90 12.94
N GLU A 201 -22.52 -14.05 12.87
CA GLU A 201 -23.92 -14.46 13.11
C GLU A 201 -24.41 -15.48 12.08
N LYS A 202 -23.98 -15.36 10.83
CA LYS A 202 -24.38 -16.23 9.70
C LYS A 202 -23.48 -17.45 9.52
N ALA A 203 -22.43 -17.59 10.33
CA ALA A 203 -21.44 -18.64 10.17
C ALA A 203 -22.07 -20.03 10.32
N SER A 204 -21.95 -20.83 9.26
CA SER A 204 -22.50 -22.18 9.18
C SER A 204 -21.58 -23.26 9.77
N SER A 205 -20.27 -22.99 9.87
CA SER A 205 -19.28 -23.91 10.41
C SER A 205 -18.51 -23.29 11.57
N ASP A 206 -17.97 -24.13 12.46
CA ASP A 206 -17.10 -23.65 13.54
C ASP A 206 -15.77 -23.10 12.99
N GLU A 207 -15.30 -23.61 11.84
CA GLU A 207 -14.14 -23.08 11.14
C GLU A 207 -14.38 -21.62 10.68
N ASP A 208 -15.53 -21.34 10.06
CA ASP A 208 -15.92 -19.98 9.68
C ASP A 208 -16.04 -19.07 10.92
N ARG A 209 -16.60 -19.58 12.03
CA ARG A 209 -16.71 -18.82 13.28
C ARG A 209 -15.36 -18.45 13.86
N ALA A 210 -14.40 -19.37 13.79
CA ALA A 210 -13.03 -19.12 14.24
C ALA A 210 -12.39 -18.05 13.37
N GLU A 211 -12.44 -18.20 12.04
CA GLU A 211 -11.88 -17.23 11.10
C GLU A 211 -12.48 -15.84 11.30
N TYR A 212 -13.81 -15.70 11.36
CA TYR A 212 -14.43 -14.39 11.57
C TYR A 212 -14.12 -13.80 12.96
N SER A 213 -13.97 -14.63 13.99
CA SER A 213 -13.53 -14.16 15.31
C SER A 213 -12.08 -13.68 15.26
N HIS A 214 -11.20 -14.36 14.52
CA HIS A 214 -9.82 -13.92 14.30
C HIS A 214 -9.77 -12.57 13.58
N GLN A 215 -10.54 -12.43 12.50
CA GLN A 215 -10.63 -11.20 11.72
C GLN A 215 -11.20 -10.03 12.54
N LEU A 216 -12.21 -10.27 13.39
CA LEU A 216 -12.68 -9.27 14.36
C LEU A 216 -11.57 -8.86 15.35
N GLY A 217 -10.75 -9.81 15.78
CA GLY A 217 -9.57 -9.53 16.60
C GLY A 217 -8.62 -8.52 15.93
N GLN A 218 -8.38 -8.66 14.64
CA GLN A 218 -7.56 -7.72 13.85
C GLN A 218 -8.21 -6.35 13.77
N VAL A 219 -9.51 -6.29 13.48
CA VAL A 219 -10.25 -5.02 13.45
C VAL A 219 -10.17 -4.28 14.78
N TYR A 220 -10.36 -4.97 15.90
CA TYR A 220 -10.29 -4.36 17.22
C TYR A 220 -8.87 -3.90 17.59
N ASP A 221 -7.83 -4.63 17.19
CA ASP A 221 -6.43 -4.20 17.40
C ASP A 221 -6.15 -2.89 16.65
N ASP A 222 -6.57 -2.79 15.39
CA ASP A 222 -6.41 -1.58 14.57
C ASP A 222 -7.21 -0.38 15.11
N MET A 223 -8.33 -0.64 15.78
CA MET A 223 -9.09 0.39 16.51
C MET A 223 -8.47 0.78 17.86
N GLY A 224 -7.49 0.04 18.36
CA GLY A 224 -6.92 0.20 19.69
C GLY A 224 -7.79 -0.37 20.82
N GLU A 225 -8.80 -1.19 20.49
CA GLU A 225 -9.68 -1.86 21.44
C GLU A 225 -9.07 -3.20 21.91
N TYR A 226 -7.88 -3.13 22.50
CA TYR A 226 -7.03 -4.29 22.78
C TYR A 226 -7.71 -5.40 23.59
N SER A 227 -8.56 -5.06 24.57
CA SER A 227 -9.29 -6.07 25.34
C SER A 227 -10.27 -6.89 24.47
N LYS A 228 -10.97 -6.24 23.53
CA LYS A 228 -11.86 -6.95 22.60
C LYS A 228 -11.06 -7.75 21.57
N ALA A 229 -9.91 -7.22 21.15
CA ALA A 229 -8.99 -7.94 20.25
C ALA A 229 -8.54 -9.27 20.88
N LEU A 230 -8.03 -9.23 22.12
CA LEU A 230 -7.62 -10.43 22.86
C LEU A 230 -8.76 -11.43 23.00
N SER A 231 -9.95 -11.01 23.46
CA SER A 231 -11.10 -11.91 23.60
C SER A 231 -11.52 -12.56 22.27
N SER A 232 -11.40 -11.84 21.15
CA SER A 232 -11.75 -12.36 19.83
C SER A 232 -10.72 -13.38 19.33
N TYR A 233 -9.43 -13.11 19.53
CA TYR A 233 -8.36 -14.08 19.23
C TYR A 233 -8.41 -15.33 20.12
N GLU A 234 -8.69 -15.17 21.41
CA GLU A 234 -8.85 -16.28 22.35
C GLU A 234 -10.01 -17.18 21.94
N ARG A 235 -11.17 -16.58 21.58
CA ARG A 235 -12.32 -17.33 21.05
C ARG A 235 -11.98 -18.10 19.78
N SER A 236 -11.25 -17.47 18.85
CA SER A 236 -10.77 -18.15 17.64
C SER A 236 -9.87 -19.35 17.97
N LEU A 237 -8.92 -19.15 18.88
CA LEU A 237 -7.99 -20.20 19.33
C LEU A 237 -8.72 -21.37 20.01
N GLU A 238 -9.73 -21.11 20.84
CA GLU A 238 -10.53 -22.15 21.49
C GLU A 238 -11.22 -23.05 20.46
N ILE A 239 -11.77 -22.46 19.40
CA ILE A 239 -12.43 -23.21 18.34
C ILE A 239 -11.41 -23.99 17.50
N TRP A 240 -10.32 -23.34 17.08
CA TRP A 240 -9.27 -23.98 16.31
C TRP A 240 -8.61 -25.15 17.05
N LYS A 241 -8.45 -25.07 18.38
CA LYS A 241 -7.94 -26.19 19.20
C LYS A 241 -8.76 -27.47 19.08
N ILE A 242 -10.04 -27.36 18.74
CA ILE A 242 -10.94 -28.50 18.56
C ILE A 242 -10.90 -28.99 17.10
N ALA A 243 -10.78 -28.06 16.14
CA ALA A 243 -10.94 -28.34 14.72
C ALA A 243 -9.65 -28.68 13.97
N LEU A 244 -8.49 -28.20 14.45
CA LEU A 244 -7.23 -28.21 13.70
C LEU A 244 -6.12 -28.96 14.46
N PRO A 245 -5.15 -29.56 13.75
CA PRO A 245 -3.99 -30.18 14.38
C PRO A 245 -3.12 -29.13 15.09
N PRO A 246 -2.46 -29.44 16.22
CA PRO A 246 -1.73 -28.46 17.04
C PRO A 246 -0.63 -27.66 16.32
N ASN A 247 -0.15 -28.13 15.18
CA ASN A 247 0.87 -27.49 14.34
C ASN A 247 0.26 -26.71 13.15
N HIS A 248 -1.04 -26.43 13.15
CA HIS A 248 -1.67 -25.66 12.08
C HIS A 248 -1.11 -24.21 12.04
N PRO A 249 -0.79 -23.66 10.84
CA PRO A 249 -0.26 -22.29 10.70
C PRO A 249 -1.10 -21.21 11.39
N ASP A 250 -2.41 -21.37 11.43
CA ASP A 250 -3.34 -20.42 12.05
C ASP A 250 -3.08 -20.23 13.56
N PHE A 251 -2.60 -21.27 14.25
CA PHE A 251 -2.19 -21.12 15.65
C PHE A 251 -1.00 -20.16 15.77
N ALA A 252 0.00 -20.31 14.90
CA ALA A 252 1.15 -19.41 14.90
C ALA A 252 0.74 -17.98 14.60
N GLN A 253 -0.18 -17.77 13.65
CA GLN A 253 -0.69 -16.44 13.32
C GLN A 253 -1.46 -15.81 14.49
N SER A 254 -2.35 -16.56 15.14
CA SER A 254 -3.08 -16.07 16.32
C SER A 254 -2.16 -15.68 17.47
N TYR A 255 -1.17 -16.53 17.81
CA TYR A 255 -0.22 -16.17 18.87
C TYR A 255 0.66 -14.97 18.49
N ASN A 256 1.01 -14.81 17.21
CA ASN A 256 1.71 -13.63 16.73
C ASN A 256 0.85 -12.36 16.91
N ASN A 257 -0.42 -12.41 16.53
CA ASN A 257 -1.32 -11.26 16.68
C ASN A 257 -1.60 -10.93 18.15
N ILE A 258 -1.80 -11.94 19.01
CA ILE A 258 -1.91 -11.74 20.47
C ILE A 258 -0.64 -11.10 21.03
N GLY A 259 0.53 -11.54 20.56
CA GLY A 259 1.82 -10.93 20.91
C GLY A 259 1.88 -9.44 20.51
N SER A 260 1.37 -9.09 19.34
CA SER A 260 1.26 -7.70 18.86
C SER A 260 0.36 -6.87 19.79
N VAL A 261 -0.82 -7.38 20.15
CA VAL A 261 -1.74 -6.70 21.06
C VAL A 261 -1.09 -6.46 22.43
N TYR A 262 -0.44 -7.46 23.01
CA TYR A 262 0.27 -7.28 24.28
C TYR A 262 1.42 -6.28 24.18
N ASN A 263 2.15 -6.26 23.06
CA ASN A 263 3.19 -5.27 22.81
C ASN A 263 2.60 -3.85 22.75
N ASN A 264 1.47 -3.67 22.05
CA ASN A 264 0.78 -2.39 21.95
C ASN A 264 0.26 -1.90 23.32
N MET A 265 -0.04 -2.84 24.24
CA MET A 265 -0.39 -2.54 25.63
C MET A 265 0.83 -2.28 26.54
N GLY A 266 2.06 -2.49 26.05
CA GLY A 266 3.29 -2.39 26.84
C GLY A 266 3.56 -3.62 27.75
N GLU A 267 2.81 -4.70 27.58
CA GLU A 267 2.96 -5.94 28.36
C GLU A 267 4.00 -6.87 27.73
N TYR A 268 5.25 -6.40 27.65
CA TYR A 268 6.32 -7.04 26.85
C TYR A 268 6.61 -8.50 27.21
N SER A 269 6.49 -8.90 28.48
CA SER A 269 6.70 -10.30 28.87
C SER A 269 5.60 -11.24 28.35
N LYS A 270 4.35 -10.79 28.29
CA LYS A 270 3.25 -11.57 27.70
C LYS A 270 3.35 -11.60 26.18
N ALA A 271 3.76 -10.48 25.59
CA ALA A 271 4.04 -10.41 24.16
C ALA A 271 5.15 -11.39 23.75
N LEU A 272 6.27 -11.40 24.49
CA LEU A 272 7.36 -12.34 24.28
C LEU A 272 6.88 -13.79 24.36
N SER A 273 6.15 -14.15 25.42
CA SER A 273 5.63 -15.52 25.58
C SER A 273 4.73 -15.94 24.40
N SER A 274 3.90 -15.02 23.89
CA SER A 274 3.05 -15.29 22.72
C SER A 274 3.87 -15.44 21.43
N TYR A 275 4.88 -14.60 21.21
CA TYR A 275 5.76 -14.74 20.04
C TYR A 275 6.61 -16.01 20.09
N GLU A 276 7.08 -16.43 21.27
CA GLU A 276 7.79 -17.70 21.45
C GLU A 276 6.88 -18.90 21.15
N GLN A 277 5.61 -18.87 21.59
CA GLN A 277 4.63 -19.91 21.23
C GLN A 277 4.40 -19.96 19.72
N SER A 278 4.26 -18.81 19.06
CA SER A 278 4.16 -18.72 17.60
C SER A 278 5.38 -19.33 16.90
N LEU A 279 6.58 -19.02 17.39
CA LEU A 279 7.84 -19.56 16.86
C LEU A 279 7.93 -21.08 17.02
N GLU A 280 7.55 -21.64 18.16
CA GLU A 280 7.56 -23.09 18.39
C GLU A 280 6.60 -23.83 17.44
N ILE A 281 5.42 -23.27 17.17
CA ILE A 281 4.49 -23.83 16.18
C ILE A 281 5.10 -23.79 14.78
N ARG A 282 5.70 -22.65 14.39
CA ARG A 282 6.38 -22.49 13.09
C ARG A 282 7.53 -23.51 12.94
N LYS A 283 8.29 -23.80 13.99
CA LYS A 283 9.37 -24.82 13.97
C LYS A 283 8.86 -26.23 13.64
N ILE A 284 7.63 -26.55 14.04
CA ILE A 284 7.01 -27.85 13.75
C ILE A 284 6.41 -27.86 12.34
N ALA A 285 5.86 -26.73 11.89
CA ALA A 285 5.08 -26.62 10.66
C ALA A 285 5.90 -26.31 9.40
N LEU A 286 7.06 -25.65 9.53
CA LEU A 286 7.80 -25.05 8.42
C LEU A 286 9.23 -25.60 8.29
N PRO A 287 9.80 -25.62 7.08
CA PRO A 287 11.19 -26.02 6.87
C PRO A 287 12.16 -25.00 7.50
N PRO A 288 13.34 -25.43 8.02
CA PRO A 288 14.23 -24.62 8.87
C PRO A 288 14.64 -23.23 8.36
N ASP A 289 14.64 -23.00 7.05
CA ASP A 289 15.05 -21.73 6.41
C ASP A 289 13.85 -20.88 5.96
N HIS A 290 12.65 -21.17 6.45
CA HIS A 290 11.44 -20.43 6.05
C HIS A 290 11.50 -18.96 6.51
N PRO A 291 11.16 -17.98 5.63
CA PRO A 291 11.16 -16.55 5.95
C PRO A 291 10.40 -16.16 7.23
N ASP A 292 9.32 -16.86 7.56
CA ASP A 292 8.54 -16.63 8.78
C ASP A 292 9.35 -16.73 10.07
N PHE A 293 10.44 -17.51 10.08
CA PHE A 293 11.36 -17.53 11.22
C PHE A 293 12.03 -16.17 11.41
N ALA A 294 12.41 -15.50 10.32
CA ALA A 294 13.02 -14.18 10.39
C ALA A 294 12.06 -13.15 11.00
N GLN A 295 10.77 -13.23 10.67
CA GLN A 295 9.74 -12.37 11.28
C GLN A 295 9.57 -12.69 12.78
N SER A 296 9.50 -13.96 13.16
CA SER A 296 9.39 -14.37 14.58
C SER A 296 10.57 -13.86 15.40
N TYR A 297 11.79 -14.06 14.92
CA TYR A 297 12.99 -13.56 15.60
C TYR A 297 13.05 -12.04 15.67
N ASN A 298 12.54 -11.34 14.66
CA ASN A 298 12.43 -9.88 14.72
C ASN A 298 11.48 -9.41 15.83
N ASN A 299 10.30 -10.04 15.96
CA ASN A 299 9.33 -9.70 17.00
C ASN A 299 9.88 -10.01 18.41
N ILE A 300 10.53 -11.15 18.57
CA ILE A 300 11.21 -11.53 19.82
C ILE A 300 12.35 -10.55 20.17
N GLY A 301 13.16 -10.18 19.18
CA GLY A 301 14.24 -9.21 19.34
C GLY A 301 13.73 -7.84 19.80
N LEU A 302 12.58 -7.41 19.29
CA LEU A 302 11.92 -6.18 19.72
C LEU A 302 11.49 -6.25 21.19
N MET A 303 10.94 -7.39 21.64
CA MET A 303 10.55 -7.55 23.04
C MET A 303 11.76 -7.51 23.96
N TYR A 304 12.85 -8.22 23.62
CA TYR A 304 14.08 -8.16 24.40
C TYR A 304 14.67 -6.75 24.45
N ASN A 305 14.64 -6.01 23.34
CA ASN A 305 15.09 -4.62 23.32
C ASN A 305 14.26 -3.74 24.26
N ASN A 306 12.93 -3.85 24.21
CA ASN A 306 12.02 -3.06 25.05
C ASN A 306 12.17 -3.39 26.55
N MET A 307 12.58 -4.62 26.88
CA MET A 307 12.91 -5.03 28.25
C MET A 307 14.34 -4.68 28.68
N GLY A 308 15.16 -4.09 27.81
CA GLY A 308 16.56 -3.76 28.08
C GLY A 308 17.53 -4.95 28.03
N GLU A 309 17.07 -6.11 27.54
CA GLU A 309 17.89 -7.32 27.37
C GLU A 309 18.65 -7.31 26.04
N TYR A 310 19.50 -6.31 25.85
CA TYR A 310 20.11 -5.97 24.55
C TYR A 310 20.91 -7.12 23.91
N SER A 311 21.62 -7.93 24.70
CA SER A 311 22.37 -9.09 24.17
C SER A 311 21.46 -10.14 23.54
N LYS A 312 20.27 -10.37 24.13
CA LYS A 312 19.28 -11.30 23.56
C LYS A 312 18.58 -10.70 22.34
N ALA A 313 18.32 -9.39 22.38
CA ALA A 313 17.79 -8.65 21.25
C ALA A 313 18.70 -8.74 20.02
N LEU A 314 20.01 -8.48 20.18
CA LEU A 314 21.00 -8.63 19.12
C LEU A 314 21.01 -10.05 18.57
N SER A 315 21.09 -11.07 19.43
CA SER A 315 21.08 -12.48 19.00
C SER A 315 19.86 -12.82 18.14
N SER A 316 18.66 -12.35 18.55
CA SER A 316 17.44 -12.57 17.77
C SER A 316 17.44 -11.79 16.45
N TYR A 317 17.85 -10.52 16.43
CA TYR A 317 17.91 -9.76 15.18
C TYR A 317 18.99 -10.27 14.22
N GLU A 318 20.12 -10.77 14.72
CA GLU A 318 21.16 -11.41 13.91
C GLU A 318 20.65 -12.72 13.30
N GLN A 319 19.93 -13.56 14.05
CA GLN A 319 19.27 -14.75 13.51
C GLN A 319 18.26 -14.39 12.41
N SER A 320 17.45 -13.36 12.62
CA SER A 320 16.52 -12.83 11.61
C SER A 320 17.28 -12.38 10.35
N LEU A 321 18.36 -11.63 10.51
CA LEU A 321 19.18 -11.13 9.41
C LEU A 321 19.81 -12.26 8.59
N GLU A 322 20.34 -13.30 9.22
CA GLU A 322 20.95 -14.44 8.52
C GLU A 322 19.92 -15.21 7.69
N ILE A 323 18.71 -15.43 8.22
CA ILE A 323 17.63 -16.05 7.45
C ILE A 323 17.25 -15.17 6.25
N TRP A 324 17.11 -13.86 6.45
CA TRP A 324 16.79 -12.94 5.35
C TRP A 324 17.88 -12.88 4.28
N LYS A 325 19.16 -12.96 4.64
CA LYS A 325 20.26 -13.00 3.67
C LYS A 325 20.21 -14.23 2.75
N VAL A 326 19.69 -15.35 3.25
CA VAL A 326 19.50 -16.57 2.47
C VAL A 326 18.24 -16.48 1.62
N ALA A 327 17.16 -15.95 2.18
CA ALA A 327 15.83 -15.94 1.54
C ALA A 327 15.63 -14.83 0.50
N LEU A 328 16.38 -13.72 0.59
CA LEU A 328 16.11 -12.51 -0.19
C LEU A 328 17.31 -12.01 -1.00
N PRO A 329 17.08 -11.25 -2.08
CA PRO A 329 18.15 -10.52 -2.76
C PRO A 329 18.90 -9.56 -1.82
N PRO A 330 20.21 -9.32 -2.02
CA PRO A 330 21.04 -8.50 -1.13
C PRO A 330 20.56 -7.05 -0.91
N ASN A 331 19.71 -6.55 -1.80
CA ASN A 331 19.13 -5.21 -1.78
C ASN A 331 17.65 -5.20 -1.37
N HIS A 332 17.12 -6.27 -0.76
CA HIS A 332 15.73 -6.29 -0.32
C HIS A 332 15.49 -5.35 0.89
N PRO A 333 14.38 -4.59 0.92
CA PRO A 333 14.07 -3.67 2.03
C PRO A 333 14.07 -4.32 3.42
N ASP A 334 13.68 -5.60 3.55
CA ASP A 334 13.66 -6.29 4.84
C ASP A 334 15.05 -6.45 5.46
N LEU A 335 16.10 -6.62 4.63
CA LEU A 335 17.48 -6.60 5.11
C LEU A 335 17.82 -5.23 5.74
N ALA A 336 17.33 -4.14 5.12
CA ALA A 336 17.52 -2.81 5.68
C ALA A 336 16.81 -2.64 7.03
N THR A 337 15.61 -3.22 7.19
CA THR A 337 14.89 -3.22 8.47
C THR A 337 15.66 -3.99 9.54
N SER A 338 16.22 -5.16 9.23
CA SER A 338 17.06 -5.91 10.17
C SER A 338 18.29 -5.11 10.62
N TYR A 339 19.01 -4.46 9.68
CA TYR A 339 20.15 -3.58 10.04
C TYR A 339 19.73 -2.37 10.87
N ASN A 340 18.54 -1.81 10.60
CA ASN A 340 17.99 -0.71 11.39
C ASN A 340 17.73 -1.15 12.85
N ASN A 341 17.13 -2.32 13.04
CA ASN A 341 16.84 -2.86 14.37
C ASN A 341 18.11 -3.19 15.15
N ILE A 342 19.13 -3.75 14.50
CA ILE A 342 20.46 -3.96 15.10
C ILE A 342 21.10 -2.62 15.49
N GLY A 343 21.00 -1.61 14.62
CA GLY A 343 21.47 -0.25 14.89
C GLY A 343 20.80 0.37 16.12
N LEU A 344 19.50 0.15 16.30
CA LEU A 344 18.73 0.62 17.45
C LEU A 344 19.23 0.00 18.75
N VAL A 345 19.48 -1.32 18.75
CA VAL A 345 20.01 -1.99 19.95
C VAL A 345 21.40 -1.47 20.30
N TYR A 346 22.29 -1.31 19.32
CA TYR A 346 23.61 -0.71 19.57
C TYR A 346 23.52 0.73 20.08
N ASN A 347 22.57 1.53 19.58
CA ASN A 347 22.35 2.88 20.11
C ASN A 347 21.94 2.84 21.58
N ASN A 348 20.99 1.98 21.93
CA ASN A 348 20.52 1.83 23.32
C ASN A 348 21.62 1.30 24.26
N MET A 349 22.61 0.60 23.73
CA MET A 349 23.81 0.17 24.47
C MET A 349 24.88 1.27 24.59
N GLY A 350 24.75 2.41 23.90
CA GLY A 350 25.79 3.44 23.81
C GLY A 350 26.95 3.07 22.86
N GLU A 351 26.80 2.01 22.07
CA GLU A 351 27.78 1.53 21.08
C GLU A 351 27.62 2.28 19.75
N TYR A 352 27.71 3.61 19.81
CA TYR A 352 27.32 4.54 18.75
C TYR A 352 28.03 4.30 17.39
N SER A 353 29.28 3.84 17.41
CA SER A 353 30.02 3.51 16.18
C SER A 353 29.41 2.32 15.43
N LYS A 354 28.97 1.28 16.17
CA LYS A 354 28.28 0.11 15.61
C LYS A 354 26.85 0.48 15.17
N ALA A 355 26.18 1.34 15.92
CA ALA A 355 24.87 1.88 15.56
C ALA A 355 24.92 2.62 14.21
N LEU A 356 25.85 3.57 14.06
CA LEU A 356 26.05 4.31 12.80
C LEU A 356 26.37 3.38 11.63
N SER A 357 27.26 2.41 11.82
CA SER A 357 27.60 1.43 10.77
C SER A 357 26.36 0.65 10.31
N SER A 358 25.53 0.21 11.25
CA SER A 358 24.30 -0.54 10.96
C SER A 358 23.25 0.33 10.26
N TYR A 359 23.02 1.55 10.74
CA TYR A 359 22.09 2.48 10.09
C TYR A 359 22.55 2.93 8.71
N GLN A 360 23.86 3.13 8.50
CA GLN A 360 24.42 3.43 7.19
C GLN A 360 24.21 2.26 6.22
N ARG A 361 24.42 1.03 6.67
CA ARG A 361 24.16 -0.17 5.86
C ARG A 361 22.69 -0.29 5.48
N SER A 362 21.78 -0.02 6.42
CA SER A 362 20.33 0.06 6.15
C SER A 362 20.01 1.10 5.08
N LEU A 363 20.58 2.31 5.21
CA LEU A 363 20.39 3.41 4.27
C LEU A 363 20.92 3.08 2.86
N GLU A 364 22.07 2.41 2.75
CA GLU A 364 22.63 1.95 1.47
C GLU A 364 21.68 0.99 0.74
N ILE A 365 21.13 0.01 1.46
CA ILE A 365 20.17 -0.95 0.89
C ILE A 365 18.91 -0.20 0.43
N ARG A 366 18.34 0.67 1.27
CA ARG A 366 17.17 1.49 0.94
C ARG A 366 17.40 2.35 -0.30
N LYS A 367 18.60 2.91 -0.49
CA LYS A 367 18.94 3.73 -1.67
C LYS A 367 18.90 2.96 -2.98
N ILE A 368 19.20 1.66 -2.94
CA ILE A 368 19.14 0.79 -4.12
C ILE A 368 17.71 0.28 -4.33
N ALA A 369 16.98 -0.01 -3.25
CA ALA A 369 15.70 -0.69 -3.29
C ALA A 369 14.49 0.22 -3.52
N LEU A 370 14.57 1.50 -3.10
CA LEU A 370 13.41 2.37 -2.98
C LEU A 370 13.52 3.59 -3.91
N PRO A 371 12.38 4.12 -4.40
CA PRO A 371 12.37 5.34 -5.20
C PRO A 371 12.86 6.55 -4.39
N PRO A 372 13.37 7.60 -5.04
CA PRO A 372 13.79 8.83 -4.36
C PRO A 372 12.69 9.39 -3.44
N ASN A 373 13.09 9.93 -2.28
CA ASN A 373 12.19 10.51 -1.26
C ASN A 373 11.17 9.52 -0.66
N HIS A 374 11.43 8.20 -0.73
CA HIS A 374 10.64 7.23 0.02
C HIS A 374 10.70 7.51 1.53
N PRO A 375 9.58 7.39 2.28
CA PRO A 375 9.52 7.55 3.75
C PRO A 375 10.62 6.83 4.54
N GLY A 376 11.01 5.64 4.09
CA GLY A 376 12.10 4.86 4.69
C GLY A 376 13.46 5.59 4.73
N PHE A 377 13.71 6.58 3.87
CA PHE A 377 14.89 7.42 4.00
C PHE A 377 14.80 8.37 5.19
N ALA A 378 13.62 8.92 5.45
CA ALA A 378 13.40 9.82 6.57
C ALA A 378 13.66 9.10 7.90
N GLU A 379 13.13 7.87 8.05
CA GLU A 379 13.42 7.02 9.20
C GLU A 379 14.94 6.78 9.39
N SER A 380 15.66 6.41 8.33
CA SER A 380 17.11 6.20 8.42
C SER A 380 17.86 7.46 8.82
N TYR A 381 17.51 8.62 8.24
CA TYR A 381 18.13 9.89 8.61
C TYR A 381 17.80 10.32 10.03
N ASN A 382 16.58 10.05 10.50
CA ASN A 382 16.19 10.29 11.88
C ASN A 382 17.05 9.47 12.84
N ASN A 383 17.22 8.18 12.58
CA ASN A 383 18.01 7.29 13.44
C ASN A 383 19.50 7.64 13.44
N ILE A 384 20.06 8.06 12.29
CA ILE A 384 21.42 8.58 12.22
C ILE A 384 21.54 9.90 13.00
N GLY A 385 20.54 10.78 12.90
CA GLY A 385 20.46 12.03 13.65
C GLY A 385 20.45 11.82 15.16
N LEU A 386 19.71 10.81 15.64
CA LEU A 386 19.68 10.40 17.05
C LEU A 386 21.08 10.04 17.54
N VAL A 387 21.78 9.16 16.82
CA VAL A 387 23.15 8.79 17.21
C VAL A 387 24.09 9.99 17.25
N TYR A 388 24.01 10.89 16.25
CA TYR A 388 24.84 12.10 16.22
C TYR A 388 24.53 13.05 17.37
N ASN A 389 23.26 13.17 17.77
CA ASN A 389 22.86 13.96 18.93
C ASN A 389 23.44 13.35 20.22
N ASP A 390 23.33 12.04 20.38
CA ASP A 390 23.78 11.33 21.59
C ASP A 390 25.31 11.40 21.79
N ILE A 391 26.09 11.50 20.70
CA ILE A 391 27.55 11.71 20.77
C ILE A 391 27.97 13.19 20.83
N GLY A 392 27.03 14.13 20.83
CA GLY A 392 27.30 15.58 20.87
C GLY A 392 27.74 16.21 19.53
N GLU A 393 27.59 15.50 18.42
CA GLU A 393 27.91 15.98 17.07
C GLU A 393 26.70 16.72 16.46
N TYR A 394 26.25 17.77 17.16
CA TYR A 394 24.98 18.45 16.91
C TYR A 394 24.78 18.96 15.48
N SER A 395 25.84 19.44 14.82
CA SER A 395 25.74 19.89 13.42
C SER A 395 25.38 18.75 12.45
N LYS A 396 25.90 17.53 12.69
CA LYS A 396 25.56 16.35 11.90
C LYS A 396 24.16 15.82 12.25
N ALA A 397 23.77 15.94 13.52
CA ALA A 397 22.42 15.61 13.97
C ALA A 397 21.37 16.49 13.28
N LEU A 398 21.52 17.81 13.32
CA LEU A 398 20.65 18.77 12.63
C LEU A 398 20.56 18.48 11.14
N SER A 399 21.70 18.30 10.46
CA SER A 399 21.73 17.99 9.03
C SER A 399 20.93 16.71 8.69
N SER A 400 20.98 15.71 9.57
CA SER A 400 20.25 14.45 9.38
C SER A 400 18.75 14.63 9.65
N TYR A 401 18.38 15.30 10.74
CA TYR A 401 16.97 15.57 11.05
C TYR A 401 16.29 16.49 10.04
N GLU A 402 16.97 17.52 9.54
CA GLU A 402 16.45 18.40 8.50
C GLU A 402 16.14 17.62 7.22
N ARG A 403 17.05 16.72 6.83
CA ARG A 403 16.84 15.86 5.66
C ARG A 403 15.69 14.86 5.87
N SER A 404 15.53 14.32 7.08
CA SER A 404 14.36 13.52 7.45
C SER A 404 13.06 14.34 7.31
N LEU A 405 13.04 15.54 7.90
CA LEU A 405 11.90 16.44 7.87
C LEU A 405 11.50 16.86 6.45
N GLU A 406 12.46 17.14 5.57
CA GLU A 406 12.20 17.46 4.16
C GLU A 406 11.46 16.32 3.44
N ILE A 407 11.89 15.08 3.67
CA ILE A 407 11.26 13.90 3.06
C ILE A 407 9.86 13.71 3.65
N TRP A 408 9.70 13.83 4.97
CA TRP A 408 8.40 13.72 5.61
C TRP A 408 7.40 14.79 5.14
N LYS A 409 7.83 16.03 4.93
CA LYS A 409 6.97 17.11 4.40
C LYS A 409 6.41 16.81 3.01
N VAL A 410 7.14 16.05 2.20
CA VAL A 410 6.69 15.63 0.87
C VAL A 410 5.79 14.40 0.97
N ALA A 411 6.11 13.47 1.87
CA ALA A 411 5.44 12.18 1.96
C ALA A 411 4.13 12.19 2.77
N LEU A 412 4.00 13.10 3.73
CA LEU A 412 2.94 13.07 4.73
C LEU A 412 2.07 14.33 4.70
N PRO A 413 0.79 14.23 5.14
CA PRO A 413 -0.02 15.40 5.36
C PRO A 413 0.61 16.31 6.43
N PRO A 414 0.36 17.64 6.39
CA PRO A 414 0.99 18.59 7.30
C PRO A 414 0.82 18.28 8.80
N ASN A 415 -0.23 17.54 9.15
CA ASN A 415 -0.59 17.23 10.53
C ASN A 415 -0.05 15.88 11.03
N HIS A 416 0.82 15.21 10.28
CA HIS A 416 1.23 13.86 10.64
C HIS A 416 2.18 13.82 11.87
N PRO A 417 2.00 12.88 12.82
CA PRO A 417 2.84 12.78 14.03
C PRO A 417 4.35 12.65 13.77
N ASP A 418 4.76 12.11 12.63
CA ASP A 418 6.20 12.01 12.28
C ASP A 418 6.84 13.39 11.99
N LEU A 419 6.05 14.35 11.51
CA LEU A 419 6.51 15.73 11.33
C LEU A 419 6.75 16.39 12.70
N ALA A 420 5.82 16.17 13.63
CA ALA A 420 5.93 16.60 15.03
C ALA A 420 7.20 16.04 15.69
N THR A 421 7.41 14.72 15.58
CA THR A 421 8.63 14.05 16.08
C THR A 421 9.90 14.64 15.49
N SER A 422 9.90 14.95 14.20
CA SER A 422 11.06 15.56 13.53
C SER A 422 11.37 16.97 14.06
N TYR A 423 10.35 17.80 14.31
CA TYR A 423 10.52 19.12 14.90
C TYR A 423 11.04 19.04 16.34
N ASN A 424 10.51 18.10 17.14
CA ASN A 424 10.98 17.88 18.51
C ASN A 424 12.44 17.44 18.56
N ASN A 425 12.86 16.54 17.66
CA ASN A 425 14.26 16.13 17.57
C ASN A 425 15.19 17.30 17.23
N ILE A 426 14.79 18.17 16.28
CA ILE A 426 15.55 19.39 15.95
C ILE A 426 15.59 20.35 17.15
N GLY A 427 14.45 20.54 17.83
CA GLY A 427 14.34 21.38 19.03
C GLY A 427 15.27 20.89 20.15
N SER A 428 15.30 19.58 20.39
CA SER A 428 16.18 18.95 21.39
C SER A 428 17.66 19.17 21.08
N VAL A 429 18.06 19.11 19.81
CA VAL A 429 19.45 19.41 19.43
C VAL A 429 19.80 20.87 19.72
N TYR A 430 18.91 21.82 19.39
CA TYR A 430 19.16 23.24 19.71
C TYR A 430 19.20 23.51 21.21
N ASP A 431 18.37 22.83 22.00
CA ASP A 431 18.40 22.91 23.46
C ASP A 431 19.73 22.40 24.01
N ASN A 432 20.20 21.24 23.52
CA ASN A 432 21.52 20.68 23.87
C ASN A 432 22.69 21.59 23.49
N MET A 433 22.53 22.43 22.45
CA MET A 433 23.50 23.46 22.05
C MET A 433 23.40 24.76 22.87
N GLY A 434 22.37 24.92 23.71
CA GLY A 434 22.07 26.18 24.41
C GLY A 434 21.43 27.26 23.53
N GLU A 435 20.96 26.90 22.33
CA GLU A 435 20.29 27.81 21.39
C GLU A 435 18.77 27.87 21.64
N TYR A 436 18.38 28.27 22.84
CA TYR A 436 17.00 28.20 23.34
C TYR A 436 15.95 28.91 22.45
N SER A 437 16.35 30.00 21.77
CA SER A 437 15.45 30.71 20.84
C SER A 437 15.06 29.87 19.62
N LYS A 438 16.01 29.08 19.09
CA LYS A 438 15.74 28.17 17.97
C LYS A 438 15.01 26.91 18.45
N ALA A 439 15.33 26.42 19.65
CA ALA A 439 14.59 25.32 20.28
C ALA A 439 13.10 25.68 20.42
N LEU A 440 12.80 26.88 20.96
CA LEU A 440 11.43 27.37 21.11
C LEU A 440 10.70 27.46 19.75
N SER A 441 11.36 27.98 18.71
CA SER A 441 10.77 28.05 17.37
C SER A 441 10.44 26.68 16.77
N SER A 442 11.22 25.64 17.10
CA SER A 442 10.92 24.27 16.68
C SER A 442 9.72 23.70 17.41
N VAL A 443 9.61 23.95 18.72
CA VAL A 443 8.44 23.55 19.54
C VAL A 443 7.17 24.28 19.11
N GLU A 444 7.25 25.56 18.70
CA GLU A 444 6.11 26.31 18.14
C GLU A 444 5.59 25.67 16.83
N LYS A 445 6.49 25.16 15.99
CA LYS A 445 6.11 24.44 14.77
C LYS A 445 5.49 23.08 15.07
N ASP A 446 5.96 22.41 16.12
CA ASP A 446 5.38 21.15 16.60
C ASP A 446 3.97 21.36 17.18
N THR A 447 3.81 22.32 18.09
CA THR A 447 2.51 22.66 18.69
C THR A 447 1.49 23.10 17.65
N THR A 448 1.88 23.90 16.65
CA THR A 448 1.01 24.23 15.51
C THR A 448 0.57 22.99 14.73
N ASN A 449 1.45 21.99 14.61
CA ASN A 449 1.15 20.72 13.95
C ASN A 449 0.11 19.91 14.76
N ILE A 450 0.32 19.82 16.07
CA ILE A 450 -0.57 19.14 17.01
C ILE A 450 -1.94 19.82 17.08
N ASP A 451 -2.01 21.15 17.16
CA ASP A 451 -3.27 21.91 17.18
C ASP A 451 -4.09 21.67 15.90
N ASN A 452 -3.41 21.62 14.76
CA ASN A 452 -4.04 21.28 13.48
C ASN A 452 -4.51 19.82 13.43
N LEU A 453 -3.79 18.87 14.04
CA LEU A 453 -4.21 17.48 14.17
C LEU A 453 -5.44 17.35 15.09
N VAL A 454 -5.46 18.04 16.23
CA VAL A 454 -6.60 18.07 17.16
C VAL A 454 -7.83 18.69 16.49
N GLN A 455 -7.68 19.78 15.75
CA GLN A 455 -8.77 20.38 14.95
C GLN A 455 -9.26 19.45 13.83
N TRP A 456 -8.36 18.75 13.15
CA TRP A 456 -8.74 17.79 12.10
C TRP A 456 -9.52 16.59 12.67
N ASN A 457 -9.08 16.03 13.81
CA ASN A 457 -9.76 14.93 14.50
C ASN A 457 -11.14 15.34 15.03
N SER A 458 -11.26 16.54 15.61
CA SER A 458 -12.52 17.07 16.12
C SER A 458 -13.53 17.38 15.00
N ASN A 459 -13.06 17.78 13.81
CA ASN A 459 -13.91 17.98 12.63
C ASN A 459 -14.32 16.68 11.93
N ASN A 460 -13.56 15.59 12.08
CA ASN A 460 -13.80 14.32 11.37
C ASN A 460 -14.35 13.17 12.22
N ARG A 461 -14.54 13.34 13.55
CA ARG A 461 -15.10 12.33 14.49
C ARG A 461 -14.69 10.88 14.19
N LEU A 462 -13.41 10.67 13.88
CA LEU A 462 -12.78 9.37 13.78
C LEU A 462 -11.43 9.52 14.47
N PHE A 463 -11.05 8.53 15.27
CA PHE A 463 -9.90 8.46 16.18
C PHE A 463 -10.10 9.06 17.58
N THR A 464 -10.60 8.22 18.48
CA THR A 464 -10.17 8.20 19.89
C THR A 464 -9.18 7.04 20.06
N SER A 465 -7.94 7.20 19.59
CA SER A 465 -6.85 6.26 19.91
C SER A 465 -5.87 6.88 20.91
N SER A 466 -5.19 6.00 21.64
CA SER A 466 -4.49 6.19 22.91
C SER A 466 -3.31 7.18 22.95
N SER A 467 -2.95 7.82 21.83
CA SER A 467 -1.98 8.92 21.80
C SER A 467 -2.48 10.19 22.52
N SER A 468 -3.80 10.33 22.68
CA SER A 468 -4.40 11.51 23.34
C SER A 468 -4.21 11.55 24.86
N ARG A 469 -3.89 10.43 25.54
CA ARG A 469 -3.76 10.42 27.01
C ARG A 469 -2.38 10.79 27.54
N ARG A 470 -1.36 10.93 26.67
CA ARG A 470 -0.02 11.36 27.09
C ARG A 470 0.19 12.88 27.05
N LEU A 471 -0.80 13.64 26.57
CA LEU A 471 -0.71 15.09 26.36
C LEU A 471 -1.57 15.90 27.34
N GLU A 472 -2.23 15.29 28.32
CA GLU A 472 -2.97 16.02 29.38
C GLU A 472 -2.11 16.29 30.64
N HIS A 473 -0.83 15.92 30.66
CA HIS A 473 0.05 16.05 31.84
C HIS A 473 1.46 16.64 31.57
N ILE A 474 1.61 17.47 30.55
CA ILE A 474 2.68 18.48 30.46
C ILE A 474 1.99 19.83 30.27
#